data_AF-A0A1G2YWW8-F1
#
_entry.id   AF-A0A1G2YWW8-F1
#
_cell.length_a   1.000
_cell.length_b   1.000
_cell.length_c   1.000
_cell.angle_alpha   90.00
_cell.angle_beta   90.00
_cell.angle_gamma   90.00
#
_symmetry.space_group_name_H-M   'P 1'
#
loop_
_entity.id
_entity.type
_entity.pdbx_description
1 polymer ?
#
loop_
_entity_poly.entity_id
_entity_poly.type
_entity_poly.pdbx_seq_one_letter_code
_entity_poly.pdbx_strand_id
1 'polypeptide(L)'
;MDEYAWRLTSEYIREHSQPTDTIYVWGWVPGIYVQAQRLSPTPKAFEGTMHTLPPQQLADRVQEILRAFEKNPPKFIVDSRKEHFPWGWPPFELWPIAEFAGGKNVAFLPTDEAIVKDYDRMWASVLQKQFGPEEAQRYKVLAPLREYVMKNYQVAELQGYRRAETRFGLTLAHEIFDTHVVFVRK
;
A
#
# COMPACT_ATOMS: atom_id res chain seq x y z
N MET A 1 -6.03 -23.24 -4.42
CA MET A 1 -6.67 -22.92 -5.70
C MET A 1 -6.94 -21.43 -5.62
N ASP A 2 -6.24 -20.63 -6.42
CA ASP A 2 -6.22 -19.16 -6.42
C ASP A 2 -7.59 -18.54 -6.75
N GLU A 3 -8.56 -18.66 -5.85
CA GLU A 3 -9.67 -17.71 -5.83
C GLU A 3 -9.08 -16.36 -5.39
N TYR A 4 -8.61 -15.65 -6.41
CA TYR A 4 -7.89 -14.39 -6.37
C TYR A 4 -8.31 -13.49 -5.20
N ALA A 5 -7.43 -13.31 -4.21
CA ALA A 5 -7.65 -12.45 -3.04
C ALA A 5 -8.18 -11.05 -3.39
N TRP A 6 -7.88 -10.54 -4.59
CA TRP A 6 -8.47 -9.30 -5.08
C TRP A 6 -10.00 -9.34 -5.23
N ARG A 7 -10.60 -10.47 -5.63
CA ARG A 7 -12.05 -10.62 -5.74
C ARG A 7 -12.72 -10.53 -4.38
N LEU A 8 -12.22 -11.28 -3.41
CA LEU A 8 -12.72 -11.25 -2.03
C LEU A 8 -12.50 -9.87 -1.38
N THR A 9 -11.34 -9.24 -1.63
CA THR A 9 -11.09 -7.83 -1.25
C THR A 9 -12.16 -6.89 -1.83
N SER A 10 -12.55 -7.11 -3.09
CA SER A 10 -13.55 -6.29 -3.77
C SER A 10 -14.96 -6.50 -3.22
N GLU A 11 -15.30 -7.74 -2.91
CA GLU A 11 -16.58 -8.12 -2.30
C GLU A 11 -16.72 -7.49 -0.91
N TYR A 12 -15.68 -7.59 -0.08
CA TYR A 12 -15.61 -6.90 1.21
C TYR A 12 -15.87 -5.39 1.05
N ILE A 13 -15.16 -4.73 0.13
CA ILE A 13 -15.36 -3.31 -0.14
C ILE A 13 -16.80 -3.02 -0.55
N ARG A 14 -17.37 -3.82 -1.46
CA ARG A 14 -18.75 -3.63 -1.95
C ARG A 14 -19.77 -3.71 -0.83
N GLU A 15 -19.61 -4.65 0.09
CA GLU A 15 -20.51 -4.88 1.22
C GLU A 15 -20.36 -3.82 2.33
N HIS A 16 -19.20 -3.18 2.42
CA HIS A 16 -18.87 -2.21 3.48
C HIS A 16 -18.79 -0.75 2.99
N SER A 17 -19.39 -0.44 1.83
CA SER A 17 -19.47 0.93 1.28
C SER A 17 -20.77 1.17 0.52
N GLN A 18 -21.08 2.44 0.26
CA GLN A 18 -22.17 2.86 -0.61
C GLN A 18 -21.71 2.96 -2.07
N PRO A 19 -22.60 2.81 -3.06
CA PRO A 19 -22.25 2.96 -4.49
C PRO A 19 -21.60 4.30 -4.86
N THR A 20 -21.85 5.35 -4.08
CA THR A 20 -21.27 6.69 -4.25
C THR A 20 -19.93 6.87 -3.57
N ASP A 21 -19.50 5.94 -2.72
CA ASP A 21 -18.18 5.97 -2.12
C ASP A 21 -17.10 5.73 -3.19
N THR A 22 -15.96 6.37 -3.02
CA THR A 22 -14.80 6.17 -3.89
C THR A 22 -13.75 5.29 -3.21
N ILE A 23 -12.93 4.61 -4.01
CA ILE A 23 -11.80 3.81 -3.53
C ILE A 23 -10.53 4.13 -4.29
N TYR A 24 -9.37 3.87 -3.71
CA TYR A 24 -8.09 3.98 -4.41
C TYR A 24 -7.32 2.67 -4.40
N VAL A 25 -6.78 2.23 -5.54
CA VAL A 25 -5.93 1.03 -5.60
C VAL A 25 -4.49 1.44 -5.87
N TRP A 26 -3.62 1.19 -4.89
CA TRP A 26 -2.18 1.31 -5.02
C TRP A 26 -1.59 -0.04 -5.45
N GLY A 27 -0.86 -0.04 -6.57
CA GLY A 27 -0.37 -1.26 -7.20
C GLY A 27 -1.15 -1.64 -8.46
N TRP A 28 -1.06 -2.92 -8.84
CA TRP A 28 -1.53 -3.40 -10.15
C TRP A 28 -2.71 -4.37 -10.02
N VAL A 29 -3.85 -3.88 -9.54
CA VAL A 29 -5.10 -4.68 -9.47
C VAL A 29 -6.35 -3.83 -9.74
N PRO A 30 -6.50 -3.22 -10.93
CA PRO A 30 -7.66 -2.36 -11.23
C PRO A 30 -8.99 -3.12 -11.30
N GLY A 31 -8.98 -4.45 -11.42
CA GLY A 31 -10.18 -5.29 -11.37
C GLY A 31 -11.02 -5.08 -10.10
N ILE A 32 -10.39 -4.59 -9.02
CA ILE A 32 -11.08 -4.25 -7.77
C ILE A 32 -12.16 -3.20 -7.98
N TYR A 33 -11.92 -2.18 -8.82
CA TYR A 33 -12.91 -1.15 -9.13
C TYR A 33 -14.18 -1.73 -9.75
N VAL A 34 -13.99 -2.64 -10.71
CA VAL A 34 -15.08 -3.24 -11.48
C VAL A 34 -15.90 -4.16 -10.58
N GLN A 35 -15.23 -5.04 -9.82
CA GLN A 35 -15.91 -6.00 -8.95
C GLN A 35 -16.59 -5.32 -7.76
N ALA A 36 -15.93 -4.32 -7.14
CA ALA A 36 -16.51 -3.57 -6.04
C ALA A 36 -17.60 -2.58 -6.49
N GLN A 37 -17.66 -2.27 -7.80
CA GLN A 37 -18.54 -1.24 -8.37
C GLN A 37 -18.34 0.12 -7.68
N ARG A 38 -17.07 0.54 -7.57
CA ARG A 38 -16.68 1.83 -6.99
C ARG A 38 -15.83 2.61 -7.97
N LEU A 39 -15.88 3.93 -7.88
CA LEU A 39 -15.07 4.81 -8.72
C LEU A 39 -13.80 5.25 -7.98
N SER A 40 -12.80 5.68 -8.73
CA SER A 40 -11.60 6.30 -8.17
C SER A 40 -11.80 7.80 -7.97
N PRO A 41 -11.30 8.40 -6.87
CA PRO A 41 -11.32 9.86 -6.72
C PRO A 41 -10.25 10.54 -7.58
N THR A 42 -9.29 9.78 -8.11
CA THR A 42 -8.18 10.27 -8.93
C THR A 42 -8.43 10.02 -10.43
N PRO A 43 -7.95 10.89 -11.34
CA PRO A 43 -7.99 10.63 -12.78
C PRO A 43 -7.24 9.36 -13.19
N LYS A 44 -6.14 9.05 -12.50
CA LYS A 44 -5.41 7.78 -12.63
C LYS A 44 -5.86 6.83 -11.53
N ALA A 45 -6.65 5.84 -11.90
CA ALA A 45 -7.30 4.95 -10.94
C ALA A 45 -6.33 4.01 -10.19
N PHE A 46 -5.13 3.77 -10.72
CA PHE A 46 -4.13 2.96 -10.04
C PHE A 46 -2.72 3.42 -10.42
N GLU A 47 -1.74 3.07 -9.60
CA GLU A 47 -0.34 3.25 -9.92
C GLU A 47 0.33 1.87 -10.06
N GLY A 48 0.60 1.45 -11.28
CA GLY A 48 1.27 0.17 -11.59
C GLY A 48 2.72 0.34 -12.04
N THR A 49 3.20 1.58 -12.12
CA THR A 49 4.51 1.94 -12.71
C THR A 49 5.47 2.57 -11.72
N MET A 50 5.15 2.56 -10.43
CA MET A 50 5.95 3.17 -9.37
C MET A 50 7.44 2.79 -9.37
N HIS A 51 7.82 1.57 -9.78
CA HIS A 51 9.23 1.14 -9.84
C HIS A 51 9.93 1.50 -11.16
N THR A 52 9.18 1.93 -12.19
CA THR A 52 9.74 2.26 -13.52
C THR A 52 9.72 3.75 -13.81
N LEU A 53 8.90 4.53 -13.10
CA LEU A 53 8.89 5.98 -13.24
C LEU A 53 10.19 6.60 -12.69
N PRO A 54 10.75 7.62 -13.36
CA PRO A 54 11.77 8.47 -12.75
C PRO A 54 11.26 9.07 -11.43
N PRO A 55 12.11 9.25 -10.40
CA PRO A 55 11.65 9.68 -9.08
C PRO A 55 10.85 10.99 -9.09
N GLN A 56 11.23 11.96 -9.94
CA GLN A 56 10.48 13.21 -10.06
C GLN A 56 9.07 13.00 -10.62
N GLN A 57 8.92 12.15 -11.64
CA GLN A 57 7.60 11.85 -12.19
C GLN A 57 6.73 11.11 -11.17
N LEU A 58 7.32 10.21 -10.37
CA LEU A 58 6.60 9.55 -9.28
C LEU A 58 6.18 10.56 -8.20
N ALA A 59 7.03 11.54 -7.86
CA ALA A 59 6.68 12.61 -6.94
C ALA A 59 5.48 13.42 -7.44
N ASP A 60 5.45 13.76 -8.74
CA ASP A 60 4.31 14.47 -9.33
C ASP A 60 3.02 13.64 -9.24
N ARG A 61 3.10 12.32 -9.45
CA ARG A 61 1.96 11.39 -9.27
C ARG A 61 1.45 11.37 -7.83
N VAL A 62 2.37 11.30 -6.86
CA VAL A 62 2.01 11.37 -5.44
C VAL A 62 1.26 12.66 -5.12
N GLN A 63 1.72 13.79 -5.64
CA GLN A 63 1.06 15.08 -5.43
C GLN A 63 -0.32 15.14 -6.10
N GLU A 64 -0.49 14.58 -7.30
CA GLU A 64 -1.81 14.45 -7.94
C GLU A 64 -2.78 13.61 -7.09
N ILE A 65 -2.31 12.48 -6.56
CA ILE A 65 -3.11 11.59 -5.70
C ILE A 65 -3.53 12.33 -4.43
N LEU A 66 -2.59 12.98 -3.74
CA LEU A 66 -2.85 13.70 -2.49
C LEU A 66 -3.85 14.84 -2.69
N ARG A 67 -3.71 15.65 -3.74
CA ARG A 67 -4.69 16.72 -4.04
C ARG A 67 -6.09 16.17 -4.30
N ALA A 68 -6.20 15.02 -4.96
CA ALA A 68 -7.48 14.37 -5.18
C ALA A 68 -8.07 13.83 -3.86
N PHE A 69 -7.24 13.24 -3.01
CA PHE A 69 -7.64 12.74 -1.70
C PHE A 69 -8.09 13.87 -0.77
N GLU A 70 -7.42 15.02 -0.78
CA GLU A 70 -7.83 16.21 -0.01
C GLU A 70 -9.23 16.71 -0.43
N LYS A 71 -9.55 16.63 -1.73
CA LYS A 71 -10.85 17.08 -2.27
C LYS A 71 -11.97 16.05 -2.06
N ASN A 72 -11.69 14.78 -2.28
CA ASN A 72 -12.64 13.68 -2.17
C ASN A 72 -11.93 12.44 -1.62
N PRO A 73 -11.75 12.33 -0.29
CA PRO A 73 -10.99 11.24 0.30
C PRO A 73 -11.68 9.90 0.03
N PRO A 74 -10.99 8.89 -0.51
CA PRO A 74 -11.59 7.58 -0.73
C PRO A 74 -12.03 6.94 0.58
N LYS A 75 -13.14 6.20 0.56
CA LYS A 75 -13.60 5.42 1.72
C LYS A 75 -12.62 4.29 2.03
N PHE A 76 -12.11 3.63 0.99
CA PHE A 76 -11.11 2.57 1.08
C PHE A 76 -9.89 2.84 0.20
N ILE A 77 -8.71 2.46 0.69
CA ILE A 77 -7.49 2.37 -0.11
C ILE A 77 -7.02 0.92 -0.07
N VAL A 78 -6.69 0.33 -1.21
CA VAL A 78 -6.11 -1.02 -1.29
C VAL A 78 -4.66 -0.91 -1.71
N ASP A 79 -3.74 -1.32 -0.85
CA ASP A 79 -2.36 -1.59 -1.23
C ASP A 79 -2.25 -3.05 -1.66
N SER A 80 -2.02 -3.27 -2.95
CA SER A 80 -1.96 -4.60 -3.53
C SER A 80 -0.59 -5.26 -3.37
N ARG A 81 0.35 -4.66 -2.63
CA ARG A 81 1.77 -5.05 -2.47
C ARG A 81 2.55 -5.22 -3.77
N LYS A 82 1.94 -4.90 -4.92
CA LYS A 82 2.48 -4.93 -6.28
C LYS A 82 3.63 -5.95 -6.48
N GLU A 83 3.36 -7.21 -6.15
CA GLU A 83 4.40 -8.23 -6.19
C GLU A 83 4.78 -8.64 -7.62
N HIS A 84 4.03 -8.23 -8.65
CA HIS A 84 4.09 -8.82 -9.98
C HIS A 84 5.23 -8.39 -10.90
N PHE A 85 5.73 -7.16 -10.85
CA PHE A 85 6.83 -6.67 -11.72
C PHE A 85 7.33 -5.33 -11.18
N PRO A 86 8.64 -5.01 -11.15
CA PRO A 86 9.76 -5.88 -11.49
C PRO A 86 9.95 -6.99 -10.46
N TRP A 87 10.23 -8.22 -10.92
CA TRP A 87 10.40 -9.38 -10.05
C TRP A 87 11.63 -9.20 -9.17
N GLY A 88 11.49 -9.40 -7.86
CA GLY A 88 12.59 -9.28 -6.91
C GLY A 88 12.77 -7.90 -6.27
N TRP A 89 11.94 -6.91 -6.61
CA TRP A 89 11.89 -5.63 -5.91
C TRP A 89 10.91 -5.70 -4.74
N PRO A 90 11.25 -5.12 -3.58
CA PRO A 90 10.32 -5.04 -2.47
C PRO A 90 9.15 -4.12 -2.83
N PRO A 91 7.96 -4.35 -2.24
CA PRO A 91 6.82 -3.48 -2.43
C PRO A 91 7.11 -2.05 -1.94
N PHE A 92 6.55 -1.08 -2.64
CA PHE A 92 6.41 0.27 -2.12
C PHE A 92 5.13 0.39 -1.29
N GLU A 93 5.22 -0.07 -0.05
CA GLU A 93 4.09 -0.17 0.87
C GLU A 93 3.56 1.22 1.28
N LEU A 94 2.24 1.38 1.32
CA LEU A 94 1.61 2.58 1.87
C LEU A 94 1.60 2.60 3.40
N TRP A 95 1.64 1.42 4.02
CA TRP A 95 1.85 1.26 5.46
C TRP A 95 2.86 0.12 5.68
N PRO A 96 4.10 0.45 6.06
CA PRO A 96 5.14 -0.56 6.11
C PRO A 96 4.85 -1.68 7.10
N ILE A 97 5.27 -2.90 6.77
CA ILE A 97 5.39 -4.00 7.73
C ILE A 97 6.86 -4.14 8.11
N ALA A 98 7.12 -4.24 9.41
CA ALA A 98 8.46 -4.31 9.95
C ALA A 98 8.61 -5.50 10.89
N GLU A 99 9.83 -6.03 10.92
CA GLU A 99 10.26 -6.99 11.92
C GLU A 99 10.67 -6.27 13.21
N PHE A 100 10.16 -6.76 14.33
CA PHE A 100 10.45 -6.27 15.67
C PHE A 100 11.08 -7.38 16.51
N ALA A 101 11.79 -6.97 17.57
CA ALA A 101 12.45 -7.88 18.52
C ALA A 101 13.37 -8.92 17.85
N GLY A 102 14.16 -8.49 16.85
CA GLY A 102 15.13 -9.34 16.14
C GLY A 102 14.47 -10.42 15.27
N GLY A 103 13.40 -10.08 14.55
CA GLY A 103 12.70 -10.99 13.63
C GLY A 103 11.74 -11.97 14.30
N LYS A 104 11.53 -11.85 15.61
CA LYS A 104 10.58 -12.70 16.35
C LYS A 104 9.13 -12.32 16.08
N ASN A 105 8.88 -11.03 15.90
CA ASN A 105 7.56 -10.47 15.64
C ASN A 105 7.57 -9.69 14.34
N VAL A 106 6.51 -9.82 13.55
CA VAL A 106 6.26 -8.99 12.38
C VAL A 106 4.95 -8.26 12.59
N ALA A 107 4.93 -6.95 12.37
CA ALA A 107 3.75 -6.12 12.59
C ALA A 107 3.74 -4.92 11.64
N PHE A 108 2.56 -4.31 11.47
CA PHE A 108 2.48 -2.98 10.86
C PHE A 108 3.31 -1.98 11.66
N LEU A 109 4.02 -1.10 10.95
CA LEU A 109 4.84 -0.07 11.54
C LEU A 109 3.98 0.84 12.43
N PRO A 110 4.34 1.07 13.70
CA PRO A 110 3.66 2.03 14.56
C PRO A 110 3.60 3.42 13.93
N THR A 111 2.52 4.17 14.19
CA THR A 111 2.33 5.53 13.64
C THR A 111 3.08 6.62 14.39
N ASP A 112 3.97 6.26 15.31
CA ASP A 112 4.84 7.20 16.01
C ASP A 112 5.85 7.81 15.05
N GLU A 113 5.94 9.15 15.04
CA GLU A 113 6.74 9.89 14.07
C GLU A 113 8.24 9.55 14.15
N ALA A 114 8.77 9.33 15.36
CA ALA A 114 10.18 8.99 15.54
C ALA A 114 10.46 7.58 15.00
N ILE A 115 9.57 6.62 15.30
CA ILE A 115 9.67 5.24 14.80
C ILE A 115 9.59 5.22 13.26
N VAL A 116 8.64 5.95 12.67
CA VAL A 116 8.48 6.03 11.20
C VAL A 116 9.72 6.63 10.55
N LYS A 117 10.25 7.73 11.10
CA LYS A 117 11.43 8.40 10.56
C LYS A 117 12.68 7.52 10.61
N ASP A 118 12.86 6.75 11.68
CA ASP A 118 13.98 5.82 11.81
C ASP A 118 13.86 4.64 10.85
N TYR A 119 12.65 4.09 10.70
CA TYR A 119 12.37 3.05 9.71
C TYR A 119 12.64 3.55 8.29
N ASP A 120 12.09 4.69 7.88
CA ASP A 120 12.24 5.25 6.53
C ASP A 120 13.72 5.50 6.20
N ARG A 121 14.51 5.98 7.18
CA ARG A 121 15.96 6.20 7.03
C ARG A 121 16.71 4.89 6.81
N MET A 122 16.43 3.88 7.65
CA MET A 122 17.03 2.55 7.55
C MET A 122 16.67 1.91 6.20
N TRP A 123 15.38 1.89 5.85
CA TRP A 123 14.89 1.23 4.65
C TRP A 123 15.39 1.91 3.37
N ALA A 124 15.41 3.24 3.31
CA ALA A 124 16.02 3.95 2.19
C ALA A 124 17.51 3.61 2.01
N SER A 125 18.26 3.42 3.11
CA SER A 125 19.65 2.96 3.04
C SER A 125 19.76 1.52 2.52
N VAL A 126 18.85 0.62 2.92
CA VAL A 126 18.80 -0.76 2.39
C VAL A 126 18.52 -0.72 0.88
N LEU A 127 17.51 0.04 0.45
CA LEU A 127 17.17 0.20 -0.96
C LEU A 127 18.32 0.77 -1.77
N GLN A 128 19.02 1.78 -1.25
CA GLN A 128 20.16 2.38 -1.94
C GLN A 128 21.29 1.37 -2.15
N LYS A 129 21.57 0.53 -1.15
CA LYS A 129 22.63 -0.47 -1.20
C LYS A 129 22.29 -1.65 -2.11
N GLN A 130 21.04 -2.10 -2.11
CA GLN A 130 20.63 -3.32 -2.82
C GLN A 130 20.08 -3.06 -4.22
N PHE A 131 19.39 -1.94 -4.43
CA PHE A 131 18.65 -1.62 -5.67
C PHE A 131 19.08 -0.30 -6.31
N GLY A 132 19.99 0.43 -5.67
CA GLY A 132 20.58 1.66 -6.20
C GLY A 132 19.87 2.95 -5.74
N PRO A 133 20.48 4.11 -6.05
CA PRO A 133 20.04 5.40 -5.52
C PRO A 133 18.66 5.84 -6.03
N GLU A 134 18.28 5.47 -7.26
CA GLU A 134 16.96 5.82 -7.79
C GLU A 134 15.84 5.13 -7.03
N GLU A 135 16.03 3.86 -6.65
CA GLU A 135 14.99 3.10 -5.93
C GLU A 135 14.76 3.66 -4.53
N ALA A 136 15.85 4.01 -3.84
CA ALA A 136 15.77 4.72 -2.58
C ALA A 136 15.08 6.09 -2.74
N GLN A 137 15.31 6.79 -3.85
CA GLN A 137 14.65 8.07 -4.11
C GLN A 137 13.16 7.90 -4.42
N ARG A 138 12.76 6.88 -5.19
CA ARG A 138 11.35 6.53 -5.41
C ARG A 138 10.66 6.24 -4.09
N TYR A 139 11.28 5.46 -3.21
CA TYR A 139 10.71 5.20 -1.89
C TYR A 139 10.53 6.48 -1.04
N LYS A 140 11.49 7.41 -1.08
CA LYS A 140 11.42 8.69 -0.35
C LYS A 140 10.29 9.58 -0.85
N VAL A 141 10.06 9.67 -2.16
CA VAL A 141 9.01 10.55 -2.70
C VAL A 141 7.59 10.07 -2.33
N LEU A 142 7.44 8.82 -1.91
CA LEU A 142 6.18 8.27 -1.42
C LEU A 142 5.88 8.61 0.05
N ALA A 143 6.84 9.19 0.79
CA ALA A 143 6.67 9.48 2.22
C ALA A 143 5.41 10.31 2.54
N PRO A 144 5.06 11.38 1.78
CA PRO A 144 3.84 12.14 2.04
C PRO A 144 2.55 11.31 1.87
N LEU A 145 2.54 10.34 0.95
CA LEU A 145 1.40 9.45 0.76
C LEU A 145 1.28 8.44 1.90
N ARG A 146 2.40 7.85 2.35
CA ARG A 146 2.43 6.98 3.53
C ARG A 146 1.91 7.70 4.77
N GLU A 147 2.42 8.91 5.01
CA GLU A 147 1.99 9.75 6.13
C GLU A 147 0.48 10.03 6.08
N TYR A 148 -0.04 10.42 4.90
CA TYR A 148 -1.47 10.66 4.72
C TYR A 148 -2.31 9.41 5.06
N VAL A 149 -1.89 8.23 4.59
CA VAL A 149 -2.60 6.97 4.85
C VAL A 149 -2.58 6.63 6.34
N MET A 150 -1.40 6.59 6.95
CA MET A 150 -1.23 6.24 8.37
C MET A 150 -1.98 7.20 9.31
N LYS A 151 -2.05 8.49 8.94
CA LYS A 151 -2.78 9.50 9.69
C LYS A 151 -4.29 9.36 9.57
N ASN A 152 -4.82 9.21 8.35
CA ASN A 152 -6.26 9.34 8.08
C ASN A 152 -7.01 8.01 7.98
N TYR A 153 -6.30 6.88 7.92
CA TYR A 153 -6.88 5.56 7.74
C TYR A 153 -6.42 4.59 8.82
N GLN A 154 -7.15 3.50 8.96
CA GLN A 154 -6.79 2.33 9.75
C GLN A 154 -6.82 1.08 8.88
N VAL A 155 -6.08 0.04 9.27
CA VAL A 155 -6.12 -1.27 8.59
C VAL A 155 -7.48 -1.94 8.88
N ALA A 156 -8.22 -2.25 7.83
CA ALA A 156 -9.47 -3.01 7.93
C ALA A 156 -9.16 -4.46 8.31
N GLU A 157 -10.01 -5.05 9.16
CA GLU A 157 -9.81 -6.41 9.69
C GLU A 157 -8.40 -6.67 10.25
N LEU A 158 -7.82 -5.68 10.95
CA LEU A 158 -6.46 -5.78 11.50
C LEU A 158 -6.22 -7.09 12.28
N GLN A 159 -7.23 -7.56 13.01
CA GLN A 159 -7.17 -8.78 13.80
C GLN A 159 -7.16 -10.08 12.97
N GLY A 160 -7.43 -10.02 11.67
CA GLY A 160 -7.33 -11.17 10.76
C GLY A 160 -5.95 -11.33 10.11
N TYR A 161 -5.06 -10.35 10.24
CA TYR A 161 -3.70 -10.45 9.73
C TYR A 161 -2.83 -11.39 10.60
N ARG A 162 -2.11 -12.29 9.95
CA ARG A 162 -1.22 -13.27 10.58
C ARG A 162 0.14 -13.26 9.90
N ARG A 163 1.17 -13.66 10.65
CA ARG A 163 2.52 -13.84 10.10
C ARG A 163 2.46 -14.80 8.91
N ALA A 164 3.03 -14.35 7.80
CA ALA A 164 3.19 -15.12 6.58
C ALA A 164 4.61 -14.98 6.06
N GLU A 165 5.03 -15.92 5.22
CA GLU A 165 6.30 -15.87 4.51
C GLU A 165 6.02 -15.75 3.02
N THR A 166 6.64 -14.77 2.39
CA THR A 166 6.57 -14.56 0.94
C THR A 166 7.96 -14.70 0.36
N ARG A 167 8.07 -14.66 -0.97
CA ARG A 167 9.37 -14.59 -1.66
C ARG A 167 10.22 -13.37 -1.30
N PHE A 168 9.63 -12.35 -0.66
CA PHE A 168 10.30 -11.13 -0.22
C PHE A 168 10.66 -11.15 1.28
N GLY A 169 10.36 -12.25 1.98
CA GLY A 169 10.60 -12.41 3.41
C GLY A 169 9.32 -12.47 4.24
N LEU A 170 9.47 -12.21 5.54
CA LEU A 170 8.37 -12.23 6.50
C LEU A 170 7.46 -11.02 6.32
N THR A 171 6.15 -11.27 6.33
CA THR A 171 5.12 -10.25 6.19
C THR A 171 3.88 -10.63 7.00
N LEU A 172 2.79 -9.90 6.80
CA LEU A 172 1.45 -10.26 7.25
C LEU A 172 0.55 -10.57 6.06
N ALA A 173 -0.23 -11.64 6.17
CA ALA A 173 -1.32 -11.96 5.25
C ALA A 173 -2.64 -12.07 6.02
N HIS A 174 -3.73 -11.68 5.37
CA HIS A 174 -5.09 -11.82 5.86
C HIS A 174 -5.76 -13.03 5.20
N GLU A 175 -6.64 -13.73 5.91
CA GLU A 175 -7.36 -14.90 5.36
C GLU A 175 -8.19 -14.56 4.10
N ILE A 176 -8.76 -13.35 4.04
CA ILE A 176 -9.58 -12.85 2.92
C ILE A 176 -8.74 -12.03 1.92
N PHE A 177 -7.82 -11.20 2.40
CA PHE A 177 -7.12 -10.21 1.57
C PHE A 177 -5.76 -10.70 1.09
N ASP A 178 -5.31 -11.86 1.57
CA ASP A 178 -3.95 -12.37 1.40
C ASP A 178 -2.93 -11.28 1.76
N THR A 179 -1.95 -10.99 0.91
CA THR A 179 -0.94 -9.96 1.20
C THR A 179 -1.46 -8.52 1.02
N HIS A 180 -2.64 -8.33 0.41
CA HIS A 180 -3.21 -7.00 0.25
C HIS A 180 -3.50 -6.35 1.61
N VAL A 181 -3.33 -5.03 1.66
CA VAL A 181 -3.78 -4.22 2.80
C VAL A 181 -4.95 -3.37 2.38
N VAL A 182 -6.07 -3.57 3.07
CA VAL A 182 -7.24 -2.72 2.93
C VAL A 182 -7.20 -1.69 4.04
N PHE A 183 -7.15 -0.42 3.67
CA PHE A 183 -7.26 0.70 4.59
C PHE A 183 -8.67 1.27 4.51
N VAL A 184 -9.29 1.50 5.67
CA VAL A 184 -10.59 2.17 5.79
C VAL A 184 -10.41 3.52 6.45
N ARG A 185 -11.09 4.54 5.92
CA ARG A 185 -11.03 5.91 6.45
C ARG A 185 -11.54 5.95 7.90
N LYS A 186 -10.81 6.61 8.80
CA LYS A 186 -11.18 6.84 10.21
C LYS A 186 -12.43 7.72 10.34
#